data_AF-A0A0F9J5H8-F1
#
_entry.id   AF-A0A0F9J5H8-F1
#
_cell.length_a   1.000
_cell.length_b   1.000
_cell.length_c   1.000
_cell.angle_alpha   90.00
_cell.angle_beta   90.00
_cell.angle_gamma   90.00
#
_symmetry.space_group_name_H-M   'P 1'
#
loop_
_entity.id
_entity.type
_entity.pdbx_description
1 polymer ?
#
loop_
_entity_poly.entity_id
_entity_poly.type
_entity_poly.pdbx_seq_one_letter_code
_entity_poly.pdbx_strand_id
1 'polypeptide(L)'
;VAEHIAPIHTKILCGNIARHVQDRGLLVFTAAAPGQAGDGHVNLRLADEWRSFFHDRRLHYREDLTFKLKMAWQLIPMPMMWLAGNVQVFHKVSVAAHDA
;
A
#
# COMPACT_ATOMS: atom_id res chain seq x y z
N VAL A 1 2.71 1.13 -9.60
CA VAL A 1 1.68 1.61 -10.55
C VAL A 1 0.78 2.70 -9.97
N ALA A 2 0.48 2.72 -8.66
CA ALA A 2 -0.38 3.76 -8.06
C ALA A 2 0.11 5.20 -8.32
N GLU A 3 1.43 5.36 -8.46
CA GLU A 3 2.14 6.58 -8.83
C GLU A 3 1.84 7.12 -10.24
N HIS A 4 1.32 6.28 -11.15
CA HIS A 4 0.89 6.69 -12.50
C HIS A 4 -0.60 7.04 -12.58
N ILE A 5 -1.36 6.78 -11.53
CA ILE A 5 -2.80 7.06 -11.50
C ILE A 5 -3.01 8.52 -11.14
N ALA A 6 -3.77 9.27 -11.93
CA ALA A 6 -4.04 10.68 -11.65
C ALA A 6 -4.54 10.87 -10.19
N PRO A 7 -4.03 11.86 -9.44
CA PRO A 7 -4.32 12.05 -8.02
C PRO A 7 -5.81 12.05 -7.66
N ILE A 8 -6.67 12.57 -8.54
CA ILE A 8 -8.13 12.61 -8.38
C ILE A 8 -8.76 11.22 -8.23
N HIS A 9 -8.12 10.17 -8.77
CA HIS A 9 -8.62 8.79 -8.70
C HIS A 9 -8.06 7.99 -7.52
N THR A 10 -7.24 8.59 -6.66
CA THR A 10 -6.60 7.90 -5.51
C THR A 10 -7.63 7.21 -4.61
N LYS A 11 -8.71 7.90 -4.26
CA LYS A 11 -9.77 7.34 -3.40
C LYS A 11 -10.51 6.17 -4.06
N ILE A 12 -10.67 6.20 -5.39
CA ILE A 12 -11.29 5.13 -6.17
C ILE A 12 -10.36 3.91 -6.21
N LEU A 13 -9.08 4.13 -6.50
CA LEU A 13 -8.05 3.08 -6.49
C LEU A 13 -8.01 2.36 -5.14
N CYS A 14 -7.82 3.10 -4.04
CA CYS A 14 -7.76 2.52 -2.70
C CYS A 14 -9.09 1.84 -2.31
N GLY A 15 -10.23 2.40 -2.72
CA GLY A 15 -11.55 1.79 -2.51
C GLY A 15 -11.70 0.45 -3.22
N ASN A 16 -11.29 0.38 -4.48
CA ASN A 16 -11.34 -0.84 -5.28
C ASN A 16 -10.39 -1.91 -4.72
N ILE A 17 -9.15 -1.55 -4.38
CA ILE A 17 -8.22 -2.47 -3.73
C ILE A 17 -8.86 -3.01 -2.44
N ALA A 18 -9.30 -2.13 -1.55
CA ALA A 18 -9.82 -2.53 -0.26
C ALA A 18 -11.10 -3.39 -0.34
N ARG A 19 -11.93 -3.23 -1.37
CA ARG A 19 -13.11 -4.06 -1.61
C ARG A 19 -12.74 -5.51 -1.95
N HIS A 20 -11.62 -5.72 -2.61
CA HIS A 20 -11.20 -7.04 -3.09
C HIS A 20 -10.20 -7.76 -2.17
N VAL A 21 -9.68 -7.07 -1.14
CA VAL A 21 -8.96 -7.76 -0.06
C VAL A 21 -10.00 -8.46 0.82
N GLN A 22 -9.90 -9.78 0.90
CA GLN A 22 -10.76 -10.59 1.75
C GLN A 22 -10.68 -10.16 3.22
N ASP A 23 -11.75 -10.37 3.97
CA ASP A 23 -11.74 -10.21 5.43
C ASP A 23 -10.63 -11.06 6.05
N ARG A 24 -9.87 -10.47 6.99
CA ARG A 24 -8.65 -11.04 7.58
C ARG A 24 -7.50 -11.30 6.59
N GLY A 25 -7.64 -10.90 5.33
CA GLY A 25 -6.60 -10.97 4.31
C GLY A 25 -5.50 -9.92 4.51
N LEU A 26 -4.42 -10.06 3.74
CA LEU A 26 -3.30 -9.13 3.71
C LEU A 26 -3.25 -8.36 2.40
N LEU A 27 -2.81 -7.11 2.48
CA LEU A 27 -2.41 -6.29 1.33
C LEU A 27 -0.93 -5.97 1.47
N VAL A 28 -0.13 -6.35 0.48
CA VAL A 28 1.22 -5.82 0.27
C VAL A 28 1.12 -4.71 -0.77
N PHE A 29 1.52 -3.51 -0.40
CA PHE A 29 1.38 -2.31 -1.23
C PHE A 29 2.70 -1.56 -1.31
N THR A 30 3.02 -1.05 -2.48
CA THR A 30 4.14 -0.14 -2.71
C THR A 30 3.78 0.83 -3.84
N ALA A 31 4.31 2.05 -3.75
CA ALA A 31 4.16 3.11 -4.74
C ALA A 31 5.42 3.96 -4.73
N ALA A 32 5.70 4.69 -5.81
CA ALA A 32 6.84 5.61 -5.81
C ALA A 32 6.65 6.73 -4.76
N ALA A 33 7.70 6.97 -3.96
CA ALA A 33 7.72 8.06 -2.97
C ALA A 33 8.05 9.42 -3.64
N PRO A 34 7.71 10.57 -3.03
CA PRO A 34 8.11 11.88 -3.55
C PRO A 34 9.62 11.95 -3.80
N GLY A 35 10.00 12.45 -4.99
CA GLY A 35 11.39 12.51 -5.44
C GLY A 35 11.93 11.23 -6.10
N GLN A 36 11.19 10.11 -6.09
CA GLN A 36 11.58 8.93 -6.86
C GLN A 36 11.38 9.16 -8.36
N ALA A 37 12.47 9.05 -9.12
CA ALA A 37 12.45 9.15 -10.57
C ALA A 37 11.63 8.02 -11.21
N GLY A 38 11.02 8.31 -12.35
CA GLY A 38 10.30 7.36 -13.19
C GLY A 38 9.38 8.08 -14.16
N ASP A 39 9.14 7.46 -15.32
CA ASP A 39 8.28 8.02 -16.36
C ASP A 39 6.82 8.01 -15.92
N GLY A 40 6.08 9.07 -16.23
CA GLY A 40 4.65 9.18 -15.89
C GLY A 40 4.33 9.13 -14.39
N HIS A 41 5.25 9.46 -13.49
CA HIS A 41 4.98 9.60 -12.06
C HIS A 41 4.19 10.89 -11.80
N VAL A 42 2.88 10.77 -11.57
CA VAL A 42 1.96 11.91 -11.38
C VAL A 42 1.28 11.93 -10.00
N ASN A 43 1.41 10.85 -9.22
CA ASN A 43 0.76 10.69 -7.92
C ASN A 43 1.73 10.12 -6.88
N LEU A 44 2.87 10.80 -6.76
CA LEU A 44 3.89 10.54 -5.75
C LEU A 44 3.37 11.04 -4.40
N ARG A 45 3.32 10.17 -3.40
CA ARG A 45 2.78 10.47 -2.08
C ARG A 45 3.59 9.83 -0.98
N LEU A 46 3.61 10.49 0.17
CA LEU A 46 4.24 9.96 1.37
C LEU A 46 3.54 8.66 1.82
N ALA A 47 4.29 7.81 2.53
CA ALA A 47 3.79 6.50 2.94
C ALA A 47 2.56 6.61 3.86
N ASP A 48 2.54 7.61 4.74
CA ASP A 48 1.46 7.92 5.67
C ASP A 48 0.17 8.34 4.97
N GLU A 49 0.24 9.10 3.88
CA GLU A 49 -0.94 9.44 3.06
C GLU A 49 -1.62 8.17 2.53
N TRP A 50 -0.84 7.21 2.02
CA TRP A 50 -1.37 5.91 1.58
C TRP A 50 -2.01 5.15 2.74
N ARG A 51 -1.38 5.16 3.93
CA ARG A 51 -1.94 4.53 5.13
C ARG A 51 -3.27 5.15 5.50
N SER A 52 -3.42 6.47 5.45
CA SER A 52 -4.69 7.14 5.72
C SER A 52 -5.79 6.69 4.75
N PHE A 53 -5.51 6.63 3.44
CA PHE A 53 -6.50 6.15 2.48
C PHE A 53 -6.96 4.71 2.74
N PHE A 54 -6.04 3.83 3.18
CA PHE A 54 -6.36 2.44 3.48
C PHE A 54 -7.01 2.25 4.85
N HIS A 55 -6.62 3.03 5.85
CA HIS A 55 -7.16 3.00 7.21
C HIS A 55 -8.67 3.23 7.20
N ASP A 56 -9.14 4.24 6.47
CA ASP A 56 -10.57 4.56 6.30
C ASP A 56 -11.37 3.41 5.64
N ARG A 57 -10.68 2.40 5.10
CA ARG A 57 -11.25 1.26 4.40
C ARG A 57 -10.97 -0.07 5.11
N ARG A 58 -10.73 -0.02 6.42
CA ARG A 58 -10.48 -1.18 7.31
C ARG A 58 -9.22 -1.97 6.95
N LEU A 59 -8.28 -1.34 6.26
CA LEU A 59 -6.95 -1.90 6.02
C LEU A 59 -5.97 -1.24 6.99
N HIS A 60 -5.60 -1.97 8.03
CA HIS A 60 -4.76 -1.46 9.11
C HIS A 60 -3.30 -1.83 8.86
N TYR A 61 -2.43 -0.82 8.93
CA TYR A 61 -1.00 -0.97 8.74
C TYR A 61 -0.40 -1.95 9.75
N ARG A 62 0.47 -2.83 9.26
CA ARG A 62 1.19 -3.84 10.05
C ARG A 62 2.67 -3.52 10.01
N GLU A 63 3.12 -2.77 10.99
CA GLU A 63 4.52 -2.36 11.13
C GLU A 63 5.46 -3.57 11.23
N ASP A 64 5.09 -4.57 12.03
CA ASP A 64 5.86 -5.80 12.23
C ASP A 64 6.10 -6.56 10.91
N LEU A 65 5.05 -6.76 10.11
CA LEU A 65 5.14 -7.44 8.82
C LEU A 65 5.85 -6.57 7.77
N THR A 66 5.59 -5.26 7.80
CA THR A 66 6.26 -4.32 6.91
C THR A 66 7.76 -4.34 7.13
N PHE A 67 8.22 -4.26 8.38
CA PHE A 67 9.63 -4.28 8.72
C PHE A 67 10.29 -5.59 8.28
N LYS A 68 9.68 -6.74 8.60
CA LYS A 68 10.16 -8.07 8.17
C LYS A 68 10.29 -8.16 6.65
N LEU A 69 9.28 -7.71 5.90
CA LEU A 69 9.29 -7.76 4.44
C LEU A 69 10.32 -6.80 3.84
N LYS A 70 10.47 -5.60 4.40
CA LYS A 70 11.52 -4.64 4.01
C LYS A 70 12.91 -5.26 4.16
N MET A 71 13.21 -5.84 5.31
CA MET A 71 14.51 -6.49 5.53
C MET A 71 14.73 -7.67 4.58
N ALA A 72 13.71 -8.51 4.38
CA ALA A 72 13.81 -9.63 3.43
C ALA A 72 14.09 -9.13 2.00
N TRP A 73 13.43 -8.07 1.55
CA TRP A 73 13.63 -7.51 0.20
C TRP A 73 14.98 -6.83 0.02
N GLN A 74 15.56 -6.26 1.08
CA GLN A 74 16.92 -5.69 1.04
C GLN A 74 18.01 -6.73 0.77
N LEU A 75 17.75 -8.01 1.04
CA LEU A 75 18.68 -9.11 0.79
C LEU A 75 18.58 -9.68 -0.63
N ILE A 76 17.58 -9.26 -1.41
CA ILE A 76 17.40 -9.75 -2.78
C ILE A 76 18.38 -8.98 -3.68
N PRO A 77 19.28 -9.66 -4.41
CA PRO A 77 20.28 -9.02 -5.25
C PRO A 77 19.65 -8.54 -6.58
N MET A 78 18.72 -7.58 -6.49
CA MET A 78 18.04 -6.97 -7.63
C MET A 78 18.18 -5.45 -7.57
N PRO A 79 18.23 -4.76 -8.73
CA PRO A 79 18.42 -3.31 -8.78
C PRO A 79 17.22 -2.50 -8.27
N MET A 80 16.11 -3.15 -7.87
CA MET A 80 14.84 -2.52 -7.49
C MET A 80 14.79 -2.14 -6.01
N MET A 81 15.84 -1.50 -5.49
CA MET A 81 15.99 -1.14 -4.08
C MET A 81 14.84 -0.25 -3.57
N TRP A 82 14.22 0.54 -4.46
CA TRP A 82 13.06 1.39 -4.15
C TRP A 82 11.84 0.61 -3.65
N LEU A 83 11.68 -0.66 -4.05
CA LEU A 83 10.58 -1.51 -3.57
C LEU A 83 10.64 -1.70 -2.06
N ALA A 84 11.82 -2.02 -1.52
CA ALA A 84 12.03 -2.14 -0.08
C ALA A 84 11.89 -0.79 0.64
N GLY A 85 12.22 0.32 -0.03
CA GLY A 85 12.08 1.67 0.52
C GLY A 85 10.65 1.99 0.92
N ASN A 86 9.67 1.66 0.07
CA ASN A 86 8.27 2.09 0.25
C ASN A 86 7.22 0.98 0.35
N VAL A 87 7.63 -0.29 0.50
CA VAL A 87 6.67 -1.37 0.76
C VAL A 87 5.98 -1.20 2.11
N GLN A 88 4.69 -1.53 2.14
CA GLN A 88 3.79 -1.44 3.27
C GLN A 88 2.89 -2.67 3.30
N VAL A 89 2.68 -3.24 4.48
CA VAL A 89 1.77 -4.38 4.67
C VAL A 89 0.59 -3.93 5.51
N PHE A 90 -0.62 -4.33 5.10
CA PHE A 90 -1.86 -4.07 5.81
C PHE A 90 -2.62 -5.38 6.02
N HIS A 91 -3.44 -5.43 7.07
CA HIS A 91 -4.44 -6.49 7.23
C HIS A 91 -5.85 -5.91 7.13
N LYS A 92 -6.78 -6.68 6.56
CA LYS A 92 -8.18 -6.31 6.50
C LYS A 92 -8.91 -6.73 7.77
N VAL A 93 -9.51 -5.78 8.47
CA VAL A 93 -10.37 -6.10 9.62
C VAL A 93 -11.72 -6.61 9.12
N SER A 94 -12.16 -7.74 9.66
CA SER A 94 -13.42 -8.38 9.30
C SER A 94 -14.62 -7.51 9.67
N VAL A 95 -15.69 -7.60 8.88
CA VAL A 95 -17.00 -7.10 9.33
C VAL A 95 -17.49 -8.04 10.43
N ALA A 96 -17.83 -7.53 11.62
CA ALA A 96 -18.56 -8.36 12.58
C ALA A 96 -19.86 -8.84 11.90
N ALA A 97 -20.22 -10.11 12.08
CA ALA A 97 -21.34 -10.76 11.39
C ALA A 97 -22.74 -10.30 11.87
N HIS A 98 -22.96 -8.99 12.06
CA HIS A 98 -24.15 -8.48 12.72
C HIS A 98 -24.93 -7.40 11.94
N ASP A 99 -24.73 -7.31 10.63
CA ASP A 99 -25.50 -6.39 9.77
C ASP A 99 -25.83 -7.03 8.40
N ALA A 100 -26.34 -8.27 8.40
CA ALA A 100 -26.90 -8.93 7.21
C ALA A 100 -28.28 -9.51 7.52
#